data_AF-A0AAD7RNZ4-F1
#
_entry.id   AF-A0AAD7RNZ4-F1
#
_cell.length_a   1.000
_cell.length_b   1.000
_cell.length_c   1.000
_cell.angle_alpha   90.00
_cell.angle_beta   90.00
_cell.angle_gamma   90.00
#
_symmetry.space_group_name_H-M   'P 1'
#
loop_
_entity.id
_entity.type
_entity.pdbx_description
1 polymer ?
#
loop_
_entity_poly.entity_id
_entity_poly.type
_entity_poly.pdbx_seq_one_letter_code
_entity_poly.pdbx_strand_id
1 'polypeptide(L)'
;MGMEAYEGFKRDRLEDEKPKTQFHDKMTKKRLKMFSDIRKKPSASNPNKVILQADRKLFTHMVLVAESRHLQMSNVLSHSLGPLPWALANGDGTLRKTNKAVLARELEKQVLPAETIPGPSATIIDGMSLVQKMKGNDQTFSQRAASALTQILHEGARSQIIDVVFDVYQEDSIKNAERVNRGCTTGIQFRNIAPGHRI
;
A
#
# COMPACT_ATOMS: atom_id res chain seq x y z
N MET A 1 23.07 8.95 21.97
CA MET A 1 22.13 7.81 21.81
C MET A 1 22.78 6.54 21.28
N GLY A 2 23.29 6.49 20.04
CA GLY A 2 23.93 5.25 19.52
C GLY A 2 25.25 4.92 20.21
N MET A 3 26.11 5.92 20.36
CA MET A 3 27.41 5.78 21.03
C MET A 3 27.26 5.38 22.50
N GLU A 4 26.37 6.03 23.24
CA GLU A 4 26.05 5.66 24.64
C GLU A 4 25.54 4.22 24.78
N ALA A 5 24.71 3.76 23.83
CA ALA A 5 24.21 2.39 23.84
C ALA A 5 25.32 1.35 23.58
N TYR A 6 26.32 1.71 22.79
CA TYR A 6 27.52 0.93 22.52
C TYR A 6 28.47 0.92 23.73
N GLU A 7 28.78 2.07 24.30
CA GLU A 7 29.63 2.19 25.49
C GLU A 7 29.04 1.42 26.68
N GLY A 8 27.72 1.45 26.86
CA GLY A 8 27.05 0.62 27.87
C GLY A 8 27.20 -0.88 27.62
N PHE A 9 27.10 -1.33 26.37
CA PHE A 9 27.32 -2.74 26.02
C PHE A 9 28.76 -3.18 26.28
N LYS A 10 29.72 -2.34 25.90
CA LYS A 10 31.15 -2.59 26.07
C LYS A 10 31.51 -2.75 27.54
N ARG A 11 31.03 -1.82 28.38
CA ARG A 11 31.22 -1.87 29.82
C ARG A 11 30.60 -3.11 30.46
N ASP A 12 29.31 -3.35 30.21
CA ASP A 12 28.56 -4.37 30.96
C ASP A 12 28.88 -5.82 30.52
N ARG A 13 29.52 -6.03 29.38
CA ARG A 13 29.77 -7.37 28.80
C ARG A 13 31.19 -7.68 28.35
N LEU A 14 32.04 -6.68 28.09
CA LEU A 14 33.37 -6.89 27.49
C LEU A 14 34.53 -6.43 28.36
N GLU A 15 34.38 -5.34 29.11
CA GLU A 15 35.50 -4.69 29.79
C GLU A 15 35.62 -4.99 31.29
N ASP A 16 34.50 -5.25 31.99
CA ASP A 16 34.54 -5.59 33.41
C ASP A 16 35.13 -7.00 33.62
N GLU A 17 36.13 -7.14 34.51
CA GLU A 17 36.76 -8.44 34.86
C GLU A 17 35.74 -9.52 35.27
N LYS A 18 34.59 -9.09 35.81
CA LYS A 18 33.38 -9.89 35.95
C LYS A 18 32.23 -9.21 35.20
N PRO A 19 31.86 -9.69 34.00
CA PRO A 19 30.79 -9.07 33.23
C PRO A 19 29.44 -9.21 33.96
N LYS A 20 28.67 -8.13 33.99
CA LYS A 20 27.34 -8.10 34.67
C LYS A 20 26.31 -8.97 33.96
N THR A 21 26.49 -9.18 32.66
CA THR A 21 25.68 -10.09 31.84
C THR A 21 26.61 -10.86 30.91
N GLN A 22 26.31 -12.13 30.64
CA GLN A 22 27.16 -12.92 29.78
C GLN A 22 27.11 -12.38 28.34
N PHE A 23 28.22 -12.56 27.62
CA PHE A 23 28.32 -12.10 26.24
C PHE A 23 27.17 -12.63 25.37
N HIS A 24 26.80 -13.91 25.54
CA HIS A 24 25.78 -14.60 24.76
C HIS A 24 24.33 -14.40 25.25
N ASP A 25 24.11 -13.65 26.34
CA ASP A 25 22.76 -13.41 26.85
C ASP A 25 21.94 -12.59 25.86
N LYS A 26 20.63 -12.88 25.77
CA LYS A 26 19.72 -12.17 24.87
C LYS A 26 19.76 -10.67 25.17
N MET A 27 19.91 -9.85 24.13
CA MET A 27 19.86 -8.39 24.24
C MET A 27 18.54 -7.86 23.66
N THR A 28 17.82 -7.06 24.45
CA THR A 28 16.60 -6.42 24.00
C THR A 28 16.91 -5.40 22.90
N LYS A 29 16.13 -5.41 21.82
CA LYS A 29 16.29 -4.48 20.69
C LYS A 29 16.11 -3.04 21.17
N LYS A 30 17.20 -2.26 21.24
CA LYS A 30 17.16 -0.83 21.57
C LYS A 30 16.57 -0.06 20.37
N ARG A 31 15.47 0.67 20.59
CA ARG A 31 14.81 1.51 19.56
C ARG A 31 15.56 2.85 19.41
N LEU A 32 16.79 2.79 18.92
CA LEU A 32 17.60 3.98 18.65
C LEU A 32 17.06 4.72 17.43
N LYS A 33 17.00 6.06 17.51
CA LYS A 33 16.64 6.89 16.36
C LYS A 33 17.74 6.82 15.31
N MET A 34 17.38 6.50 14.08
CA MET A 34 18.28 6.42 12.93
C MET A 34 18.06 7.61 11.97
N PHE A 35 18.96 7.79 10.99
CA PHE A 35 18.78 8.81 9.93
C PHE A 35 17.46 8.63 9.15
N SER A 36 16.94 7.41 9.07
CA SER A 36 15.63 7.11 8.50
C SER A 36 14.47 7.67 9.32
N ASP A 37 14.64 7.89 10.62
CA ASP A 37 13.64 8.50 11.49
C ASP A 37 13.58 10.03 11.34
N ILE A 38 14.64 10.67 10.84
CA ILE A 38 14.67 12.11 10.55
C ILE A 38 13.68 12.47 9.43
N ARG A 39 13.45 11.56 8.48
CA ARG A 39 12.52 11.75 7.36
C ARG A 39 11.06 11.44 7.72
N LYS A 40 10.80 10.89 8.91
CA LYS A 40 9.42 10.58 9.32
C LYS A 40 8.75 11.88 9.74
N LYS A 41 7.78 12.33 8.93
CA LYS A 41 6.87 13.41 9.32
C LYS A 41 6.21 13.03 10.65
N PRO A 42 6.06 13.96 11.61
CA PRO A 42 5.34 13.69 12.83
C PRO A 42 3.90 13.30 12.47
N SER A 43 3.52 12.06 12.75
CA SER A 43 2.13 11.64 12.65
C SER A 43 1.36 12.36 13.74
N ALA A 44 0.34 13.13 13.37
CA ALA A 44 -0.56 13.72 14.37
C ALA A 44 -1.10 12.60 15.27
N SER A 45 -0.97 12.76 16.59
CA SER A 45 -1.38 11.77 17.60
C SER A 45 -2.85 11.36 17.47
N ASN A 46 -3.68 12.20 16.83
CA ASN A 46 -5.06 11.84 16.48
C ASN A 46 -5.54 12.64 15.25
N PRO A 47 -5.44 12.09 14.01
CA PRO A 47 -5.78 12.82 12.79
C PRO A 47 -7.24 13.29 12.75
N ASN A 48 -8.16 12.53 13.35
CA ASN A 48 -9.57 12.90 13.45
C ASN A 48 -9.78 14.18 14.25
N LYS A 49 -8.99 14.43 15.30
CA LYS A 49 -9.10 15.65 16.10
C LYS A 49 -8.69 16.89 15.30
N VAL A 50 -7.67 16.77 14.46
CA VAL A 50 -7.20 17.86 13.59
C VAL A 50 -8.27 18.19 12.56
N ILE A 51 -8.87 17.19 11.93
CA ILE A 51 -9.96 17.35 10.95
C ILE A 51 -11.17 18.03 11.60
N LEU A 52 -11.63 17.53 12.75
CA LEU A 52 -12.78 18.11 13.48
C LEU A 52 -12.54 19.56 13.90
N GLN A 53 -11.31 19.92 14.27
CA GLN A 53 -10.98 21.31 14.60
C GLN A 53 -10.98 22.22 13.38
N ALA A 54 -10.51 21.73 12.22
CA ALA A 54 -10.57 22.47 10.97
C ALA A 54 -12.02 22.68 10.51
N ASP A 55 -12.82 21.61 10.53
CA ASP A 55 -14.23 21.66 10.15
C ASP A 55 -15.03 22.57 11.08
N ARG A 56 -14.79 22.51 12.40
CA ARG A 56 -15.44 23.42 13.37
C ARG A 56 -15.17 24.89 13.03
N LYS A 57 -13.91 25.25 12.77
CA LYS A 57 -13.55 26.64 12.40
C LYS A 57 -14.25 27.08 11.12
N LEU A 58 -14.27 26.19 10.12
CA LEU A 58 -14.95 26.42 8.85
C LEU A 58 -16.46 26.62 9.03
N PHE A 59 -17.12 25.78 9.85
CA PHE A 59 -18.55 25.92 10.15
C PHE A 59 -18.86 27.23 10.89
N THR A 60 -18.02 27.63 11.85
CA THR A 60 -18.16 28.94 12.51
C THR A 60 -18.08 30.09 11.50
N HIS A 61 -17.16 30.05 10.55
CA HIS A 61 -17.09 31.07 9.50
C HIS A 61 -18.32 31.04 8.59
N MET A 62 -18.82 29.85 8.23
CA MET A 62 -20.05 29.73 7.43
C MET A 62 -21.26 30.38 8.12
N VAL A 63 -21.45 30.12 9.42
CA VAL A 63 -22.56 30.73 10.19
C VAL A 63 -22.44 32.25 10.19
N LEU A 64 -21.25 32.78 10.49
CA LEU A 64 -21.01 34.23 10.52
C LEU A 64 -21.27 34.89 9.14
N VAL A 65 -20.84 34.25 8.05
CA VAL A 65 -21.07 34.78 6.71
C VAL A 65 -22.54 34.66 6.33
N ALA A 66 -23.23 33.59 6.74
CA ALA A 66 -24.65 33.39 6.46
C ALA A 66 -25.55 34.42 7.15
N GLU A 67 -25.10 35.03 8.25
CA GLU A 67 -25.80 36.15 8.91
C GLU A 67 -25.79 37.42 8.07
N SER A 68 -24.71 37.68 7.32
CA SER A 68 -24.54 38.90 6.52
C SER A 68 -24.84 38.72 5.04
N ARG A 69 -24.83 37.47 4.55
CA ARG A 69 -25.05 37.11 3.15
C ARG A 69 -26.10 36.01 3.09
N HIS A 70 -27.05 36.12 2.17
CA HIS A 70 -28.04 35.07 1.91
C HIS A 70 -27.39 33.83 1.26
N LEU A 71 -26.58 33.10 2.02
CA LEU A 71 -25.90 31.89 1.59
C LEU A 71 -26.90 30.74 1.45
N GLN A 72 -26.95 30.14 0.27
CA GLN A 72 -27.66 28.89 0.02
C GLN A 72 -26.80 27.72 0.51
N MET A 73 -27.04 27.29 1.75
CA MET A 73 -26.23 26.24 2.40
C MET A 73 -26.21 24.92 1.63
N SER A 74 -27.28 24.58 0.91
CA SER A 74 -27.32 23.39 0.04
C SER A 74 -26.25 23.43 -1.05
N ASN A 75 -26.02 24.59 -1.66
CA ASN A 75 -25.00 24.80 -2.69
C ASN A 75 -23.59 24.90 -2.10
N VAL A 76 -23.44 25.48 -0.91
CA VAL A 76 -22.13 25.55 -0.24
C VAL A 76 -21.67 24.13 0.14
N LEU A 77 -22.56 23.32 0.70
CA LEU A 77 -22.26 21.96 1.17
C LEU A 77 -22.17 20.92 0.04
N SER A 78 -22.53 21.25 -1.21
CA SER A 78 -22.30 20.38 -2.37
C SER A 78 -20.86 20.37 -2.86
N HIS A 79 -20.00 21.23 -2.31
CA HIS A 79 -18.58 21.34 -2.70
C HIS A 79 -17.65 21.06 -1.52
N SER A 80 -16.40 20.67 -1.83
CA SER A 80 -15.36 20.55 -0.81
C SER A 80 -14.92 21.93 -0.33
N LEU A 81 -15.16 22.23 0.94
CA LEU A 81 -14.90 23.53 1.56
C LEU A 81 -13.50 23.68 2.17
N GLY A 82 -12.75 22.57 2.21
CA GLY A 82 -11.33 22.55 2.57
C GLY A 82 -10.43 22.52 1.33
N PRO A 83 -9.11 22.74 1.50
CA PRO A 83 -8.14 22.65 0.40
C PRO A 83 -8.07 21.24 -0.21
N LEU A 84 -8.51 20.22 0.53
CA LEU A 84 -8.61 18.84 0.06
C LEU A 84 -9.90 18.20 0.58
N PRO A 85 -10.58 17.35 -0.21
CA PRO A 85 -11.71 16.57 0.28
C PRO A 85 -11.24 15.49 1.26
N TRP A 86 -11.76 15.49 2.50
CA TRP A 86 -11.43 14.46 3.51
C TRP A 86 -11.87 13.03 3.14
N ALA A 87 -12.74 12.90 2.14
CA ALA A 87 -13.06 11.62 1.52
C ALA A 87 -11.87 11.01 0.76
N LEU A 88 -10.98 11.85 0.23
CA LEU A 88 -9.88 11.47 -0.66
C LEU A 88 -8.49 11.70 -0.07
N ALA A 89 -8.37 12.52 0.98
CA ALA A 89 -7.11 12.86 1.61
C ALA A 89 -7.12 12.66 3.13
N ASN A 90 -5.96 12.33 3.67
CA ASN A 90 -5.68 12.35 5.10
C ASN A 90 -5.38 13.79 5.56
N GLY A 91 -5.41 14.02 6.89
CA GLY A 91 -5.14 15.34 7.47
C GLY A 91 -3.74 15.92 7.20
N ASP A 92 -2.79 15.10 6.73
CA ASP A 92 -1.44 15.50 6.32
C ASP A 92 -1.32 15.78 4.80
N GLY A 93 -2.45 15.74 4.08
CA GLY A 93 -2.54 15.95 2.63
C GLY A 93 -2.18 14.73 1.78
N THR A 94 -1.82 13.59 2.39
CA THR A 94 -1.58 12.35 1.63
C THR A 94 -2.89 11.73 1.16
N LEU A 95 -2.84 10.96 0.07
CA LEU A 95 -4.02 10.25 -0.43
C LEU A 95 -4.55 9.28 0.63
N ARG A 96 -5.85 9.35 0.91
CA ARG A 96 -6.52 8.42 1.82
C ARG A 96 -6.58 7.05 1.15
N LYS A 97 -5.86 6.08 1.70
CA LYS A 97 -5.89 4.71 1.18
C LYS A 97 -7.25 4.08 1.49
N THR A 98 -7.94 3.66 0.44
CA THR A 98 -9.16 2.86 0.57
C THR A 98 -8.82 1.37 0.55
N ASN A 99 -9.48 0.60 1.40
CA ASN A 99 -9.35 -0.85 1.34
C ASN A 99 -10.24 -1.38 0.20
N LYS A 100 -9.63 -1.75 -0.93
CA LYS A 100 -10.36 -2.29 -2.09
C LYS A 100 -11.28 -3.46 -1.74
N ALA A 101 -10.89 -4.29 -0.77
CA ALA A 101 -11.70 -5.43 -0.35
C ALA A 101 -13.00 -5.01 0.35
N VAL A 102 -13.03 -3.84 0.99
CA VAL A 102 -14.25 -3.30 1.59
C VAL A 102 -15.24 -2.93 0.51
N LEU A 103 -14.80 -2.26 -0.57
CA LEU A 103 -15.70 -1.92 -1.68
C LEU A 103 -16.30 -3.17 -2.33
N ALA A 104 -15.49 -4.18 -2.64
CA ALA A 104 -15.98 -5.43 -3.21
C ALA A 104 -17.07 -6.07 -2.32
N ARG A 105 -16.82 -6.16 -1.01
CA ARG A 105 -17.79 -6.68 -0.04
C ARG A 105 -19.07 -5.85 0.05
N GLU A 106 -18.97 -4.51 0.00
CA GLU A 106 -20.17 -3.66 0.01
C GLU A 106 -21.00 -3.80 -1.27
N LEU A 107 -20.35 -4.02 -2.42
CA LEU A 107 -21.04 -4.30 -3.69
C LEU A 107 -21.71 -5.68 -3.65
N GLU A 108 -21.03 -6.70 -3.12
CA GLU A 108 -21.56 -8.06 -2.96
C GLU A 108 -22.84 -8.10 -2.11
N LYS A 109 -22.98 -7.22 -1.11
CA LYS A 109 -24.21 -7.15 -0.29
C LYS A 109 -25.46 -6.78 -1.10
N GLN A 110 -25.29 -6.11 -2.24
CA GLN A 110 -26.40 -5.61 -3.06
C GLN A 110 -26.76 -6.56 -4.19
N VAL A 111 -26.06 -7.69 -4.32
CA VAL A 111 -26.21 -8.61 -5.44
C VAL A 111 -26.32 -10.04 -4.91
N LEU A 112 -27.34 -10.76 -5.36
CA LEU A 112 -27.41 -12.20 -5.12
C LEU A 112 -26.42 -12.90 -6.06
N PRO A 113 -25.64 -13.89 -5.59
CA PRO A 113 -24.79 -14.68 -6.46
C PRO A 113 -25.61 -15.26 -7.61
N ALA A 114 -25.14 -15.08 -8.84
CA ALA A 114 -25.77 -15.74 -9.98
C ALA A 114 -25.55 -17.25 -9.89
N GLU A 115 -26.62 -18.02 -9.69
CA GLU A 115 -26.55 -19.49 -9.63
C GLU A 115 -26.19 -20.10 -10.99
N THR A 116 -26.59 -19.43 -12.07
CA THR A 116 -26.30 -19.82 -13.45
C THR A 116 -25.84 -18.61 -14.26
N ILE A 117 -24.75 -18.78 -15.00
CA ILE A 117 -24.27 -17.80 -15.97
C ILE A 117 -24.96 -18.10 -17.30
N PRO A 118 -25.85 -17.22 -17.81
CA PRO A 118 -26.51 -17.44 -19.09
C PRO A 118 -25.50 -17.44 -20.24
N GLY A 119 -25.66 -18.36 -21.18
CA GLY A 119 -24.85 -18.42 -22.40
C GLY A 119 -25.37 -17.48 -23.49
N PRO A 120 -24.50 -16.96 -24.37
CA PRO A 120 -23.04 -17.12 -24.39
C PRO A 120 -22.31 -16.27 -23.33
N SER A 121 -21.29 -16.84 -22.67
CA SER A 121 -20.54 -16.15 -21.61
C SER A 121 -19.08 -15.89 -22.00
N ALA A 122 -18.49 -14.88 -21.36
CA ALA A 122 -17.07 -14.58 -21.40
C ALA A 122 -16.48 -14.71 -20.00
N THR A 123 -15.24 -15.22 -19.91
CA THR A 123 -14.45 -15.24 -18.68
C THR A 123 -13.32 -14.23 -18.82
N ILE A 124 -13.24 -13.29 -17.88
CA ILE A 124 -12.12 -12.33 -17.80
C ILE A 124 -11.21 -12.76 -16.65
N ILE A 125 -9.94 -13.01 -16.95
CA ILE A 125 -8.94 -13.49 -16.00
C ILE A 125 -7.90 -12.39 -15.77
N ASP A 126 -7.62 -12.05 -14.51
CA ASP A 126 -6.47 -11.24 -14.14
C ASP A 126 -5.18 -12.07 -14.32
N GLY A 127 -4.46 -11.79 -15.41
CA GLY A 127 -3.26 -12.53 -15.80
C GLY A 127 -2.12 -12.37 -14.80
N MET A 128 -2.00 -11.21 -14.14
CA MET A 128 -0.94 -10.98 -13.16
C MET A 128 -1.18 -11.79 -11.88
N SER A 129 -2.45 -11.84 -11.43
CA SER A 129 -2.88 -12.72 -10.34
C SER A 129 -2.60 -14.19 -10.67
N LEU A 130 -2.93 -14.63 -11.88
CA LEU A 130 -2.69 -16.01 -12.33
C LEU A 130 -1.19 -16.37 -12.30
N VAL A 131 -0.32 -15.48 -12.79
CA VAL A 131 1.14 -15.65 -12.72
C VAL A 131 1.66 -15.70 -11.28
N GLN A 132 1.15 -14.84 -10.39
CA GLN A 132 1.57 -14.81 -8.98
C GLN A 132 1.15 -16.05 -8.19
N LYS A 133 0.03 -16.70 -8.57
CA LYS A 133 -0.40 -17.97 -7.97
C LYS A 133 0.52 -19.14 -8.34
N MET A 134 1.25 -19.06 -9.45
CA MET A 134 2.20 -20.11 -9.83
C MET A 134 3.40 -20.12 -8.86
N LYS A 135 3.66 -21.27 -8.26
CA LYS A 135 4.79 -21.42 -7.32
C LYS A 135 6.13 -21.17 -8.03
N GLY A 136 7.09 -20.68 -7.24
CA GLY A 136 8.49 -20.49 -7.64
C GLY A 136 9.26 -21.79 -7.78
N ASN A 137 8.76 -22.74 -8.56
CA ASN A 137 9.49 -23.97 -8.88
C ASN A 137 10.60 -23.64 -9.90
N ASP A 138 11.64 -24.47 -10.01
CA ASP A 138 12.76 -24.38 -10.98
C ASP A 138 12.31 -24.63 -12.44
N GLN A 139 11.15 -24.11 -12.81
CA GLN A 139 10.56 -24.21 -14.13
C GLN A 139 11.15 -23.18 -15.08
N THR A 140 11.39 -23.62 -16.31
CA THR A 140 11.75 -22.73 -17.41
C THR A 140 10.56 -21.84 -17.80
N PHE A 141 10.82 -20.74 -18.51
CA PHE A 141 9.75 -19.86 -19.01
C PHE A 141 8.73 -20.60 -19.88
N SER A 142 9.18 -21.56 -20.70
CA SER A 142 8.30 -22.40 -21.53
C SER A 142 7.34 -23.24 -20.68
N GLN A 143 7.86 -23.89 -19.63
CA GLN A 143 7.05 -24.68 -18.70
C GLN A 143 6.05 -23.81 -17.92
N ARG A 144 6.44 -22.58 -17.56
CA ARG A 144 5.54 -21.61 -16.92
C ARG A 144 4.43 -21.16 -17.85
N ALA A 145 4.76 -20.87 -19.11
CA ALA A 145 3.76 -20.48 -20.11
C ALA A 145 2.75 -21.61 -20.37
N ALA A 146 3.22 -22.86 -20.48
CA ALA A 146 2.33 -24.02 -20.61
C ALA A 146 1.41 -24.18 -19.39
N SER A 147 1.97 -24.06 -18.17
CA SER A 147 1.19 -24.13 -16.93
C SER A 147 0.15 -23.01 -16.83
N ALA A 148 0.49 -21.81 -17.28
CA ALA A 148 -0.43 -20.68 -17.34
C ALA A 148 -1.59 -20.95 -18.29
N LEU A 149 -1.29 -21.42 -19.50
CA LEU A 149 -2.29 -21.73 -20.51
C LEU A 149 -3.25 -22.83 -20.01
N THR A 150 -2.74 -23.88 -19.36
CA THR A 150 -3.58 -24.93 -18.77
C THR A 150 -4.53 -24.36 -17.72
N GLN A 151 -4.07 -23.45 -16.85
CA GLN A 151 -4.93 -22.81 -15.85
C GLN A 151 -5.99 -21.91 -16.50
N ILE A 152 -5.61 -21.13 -17.51
CA ILE A 152 -6.53 -20.25 -18.26
C ILE A 152 -7.66 -21.07 -18.90
N LEU A 153 -7.31 -22.14 -19.60
CA LEU A 153 -8.30 -23.01 -20.27
C LEU A 153 -9.20 -23.72 -19.26
N HIS A 154 -8.65 -24.11 -18.09
CA HIS A 154 -9.43 -24.72 -17.03
C HIS A 154 -10.41 -23.73 -16.38
N GLU A 155 -9.96 -22.52 -16.02
CA GLU A 155 -10.80 -21.47 -15.44
C GLU A 155 -11.89 -20.99 -16.42
N GLY A 156 -11.56 -20.94 -17.71
CA GLY A 156 -12.47 -20.50 -18.78
C GLY A 156 -13.27 -21.61 -19.46
N ALA A 157 -13.21 -22.87 -19.01
CA ALA A 157 -13.71 -24.04 -19.74
C ALA A 157 -15.20 -24.00 -20.13
N ARG A 158 -16.00 -23.18 -19.44
CA ARG A 158 -17.45 -23.03 -19.67
C ARG A 158 -17.81 -21.78 -20.48
N SER A 159 -16.83 -20.95 -20.83
CA SER A 159 -17.04 -19.70 -21.55
C SER A 159 -16.66 -19.85 -23.01
N GLN A 160 -17.34 -19.10 -23.87
CA GLN A 160 -17.05 -19.06 -25.29
C GLN A 160 -15.83 -18.17 -25.58
N ILE A 161 -15.62 -17.15 -24.74
CA ILE A 161 -14.53 -16.20 -24.84
C ILE A 161 -13.75 -16.20 -23.53
N ILE A 162 -12.43 -16.22 -23.63
CA ILE A 162 -11.52 -16.10 -22.48
C ILE A 162 -10.59 -14.91 -22.73
N ASP A 163 -10.77 -13.85 -21.95
CA ASP A 163 -9.94 -12.65 -22.01
C ASP A 163 -8.96 -12.66 -20.84
N VAL A 164 -7.67 -12.72 -21.14
CA VAL A 164 -6.61 -12.64 -20.12
C VAL A 164 -6.04 -11.24 -20.09
N VAL A 165 -6.29 -10.51 -19.01
CA VAL A 165 -5.94 -9.09 -18.89
C VAL A 165 -4.71 -8.94 -17.99
N PHE A 166 -3.67 -8.31 -18.52
CA PHE A 166 -2.48 -7.96 -17.77
C PHE A 166 -2.49 -6.47 -17.39
N ASP A 167 -1.97 -6.17 -16.21
CA ASP A 167 -1.79 -4.80 -15.73
C ASP A 167 -0.86 -4.02 -16.67
N VAL A 168 -1.34 -2.89 -17.20
CA VAL A 168 -0.50 -1.91 -17.92
C VAL A 168 0.11 -0.94 -16.91
N TYR A 169 1.41 -0.72 -17.01
CA TYR A 169 2.14 0.21 -16.17
C TYR A 169 2.20 1.57 -16.86
N GLN A 170 1.40 2.53 -16.36
CA GLN A 170 1.43 3.92 -16.80
C GLN A 170 2.07 4.79 -15.71
N GLU A 171 3.01 5.63 -16.10
CA GLU A 171 3.76 6.49 -15.17
C GLU A 171 2.85 7.51 -14.47
N ASP A 172 1.91 8.09 -15.20
CA ASP A 172 0.98 9.12 -14.69
C ASP A 172 -0.23 8.53 -13.95
N SER A 173 -0.23 7.24 -13.63
CA SER A 173 -1.36 6.60 -12.94
C SER A 173 -1.31 6.74 -11.42
N ILE A 174 -2.48 6.84 -10.78
CA ILE A 174 -2.63 6.77 -9.31
C ILE A 174 -1.98 5.48 -8.74
N LYS A 175 -2.02 4.37 -9.51
CA LYS A 175 -1.36 3.11 -9.15
C LYS A 175 0.17 3.27 -9.05
N ASN A 176 0.79 4.10 -9.89
CA ASN A 176 2.24 4.31 -9.85
C ASN A 176 2.67 5.02 -8.56
N ALA A 177 1.98 6.08 -8.17
CA ALA A 177 2.23 6.79 -6.91
C ALA A 177 2.11 5.85 -5.69
N GLU A 178 1.12 4.95 -5.68
CA GLU A 178 0.95 3.96 -4.62
C GLU A 178 2.06 2.89 -4.62
N ARG A 179 2.59 2.49 -5.78
CA ARG A 179 3.74 1.56 -5.88
C ARG A 179 5.01 2.18 -5.29
N VAL A 180 5.30 3.44 -5.60
CA VAL A 180 6.43 4.17 -5.00
C VAL A 180 6.30 4.20 -3.47
N ASN A 181 5.09 4.47 -2.95
CA ASN A 181 4.83 4.51 -1.51
C ASN A 181 4.95 3.15 -0.81
N ARG A 182 4.73 2.03 -1.50
CA ARG A 182 4.88 0.67 -0.94
C ARG A 182 6.35 0.22 -0.81
N GLY A 183 7.28 1.06 -1.26
CA GLY A 183 8.68 0.70 -1.39
C GLY A 183 8.89 0.09 -2.77
N CYS A 184 9.58 0.83 -3.63
CA CYS A 184 10.13 0.27 -4.85
C CYS A 184 11.14 -0.80 -4.43
N THR A 185 10.77 -2.09 -4.53
CA THR A 185 11.80 -3.11 -4.65
C THR A 185 12.40 -2.85 -6.02
N THR A 186 13.59 -2.26 -6.07
CA THR A 186 14.39 -2.32 -7.29
C THR A 186 14.47 -3.78 -7.65
N GLY A 187 13.69 -4.20 -8.67
CA GLY A 187 13.80 -5.53 -9.23
C GLY A 187 15.28 -5.78 -9.49
N ILE A 188 15.75 -6.97 -9.16
CA ILE A 188 17.14 -7.37 -9.37
C ILE A 188 17.44 -7.11 -10.85
N GLN A 189 18.15 -6.00 -11.14
CA GLN A 189 18.68 -5.76 -12.46
C GLN A 189 19.82 -6.76 -12.63
N PHE A 190 19.55 -7.85 -13.34
CA PHE A 190 20.61 -8.68 -13.88
C PHE A 190 21.37 -7.82 -14.89
N ARG A 191 22.46 -7.20 -14.44
CA ARG A 191 23.48 -6.68 -15.35
C ARG A 191 24.20 -7.88 -15.91
N ASN A 192 24.12 -8.08 -17.23
CA ASN A 192 24.92 -9.07 -17.93
C ASN A 192 26.38 -8.88 -17.52
N ILE A 193 26.96 -9.89 -16.87
CA ILE A 193 28.41 -9.93 -16.65
C ILE A 193 28.98 -10.27 -18.03
N ALA A 194 29.55 -9.25 -18.69
CA ALA A 194 30.32 -9.48 -19.90
C ALA A 194 31.48 -10.45 -19.58
N PRO A 195 31.88 -11.32 -20.54
CA PRO A 195 32.79 -12.45 -20.32
C PRO A 195 34.27 -12.03 -20.19
N GLY A 196 34.58 -11.04 -19.34
CA GLY A 196 35.90 -10.42 -19.25
C GLY A 196 36.56 -10.41 -17.86
N HIS A 197 35.93 -10.92 -16.81
CA HIS A 197 36.57 -10.96 -15.49
C HIS A 197 37.29 -12.30 -15.29
N ARG A 198 38.62 -12.29 -15.46
CA ARG A 198 39.51 -13.35 -14.96
C ARG A 198 39.98 -12.95 -13.57
N ILE A 199 39.86 -13.88 -12.63
CA ILE A 199 40.45 -13.82 -11.28
C ILE A 199 41.97 -13.89 -11.41
#